data_AF-A0A290MNU5-F1
#
_entry.id   AF-A0A290MNU5-F1
#
_cell.length_a   1.000
_cell.length_b   1.000
_cell.length_c   1.000
_cell.angle_alpha   90.00
_cell.angle_beta   90.00
_cell.angle_gamma   90.00
#
_symmetry.space_group_name_H-M   'P 1'
#
loop_
_entity.id
_entity.type
_entity.pdbx_description
1 polymer ?
#
loop_
_entity_poly.entity_id
_entity_poly.type
_entity_poly.pdbx_seq_one_letter_code
_entity_poly.pdbx_strand_id
1 'polypeptide(L)'
;MSFLDLHRLPGRRIILALEVVLVLVLAGQAARLVWTFAAPVSAVSTPAKSPRPPVDLSVLARFDAFGAARGAGGSAIEGFRLFGVRTGGVGGGSAIIAGPDGVQKSYAVGEAVADGVTLASVAADHVELSRGGARATLSFPEP
;
A
#
# COMPACT_ATOMS: atom_id res chain seq x y z
N MET A 1 48.00 -52.38 2.17
CA MET A 1 47.20 -52.21 0.94
C MET A 1 47.39 -50.79 0.46
N SER A 2 48.06 -50.61 -0.68
CA SER A 2 48.48 -49.31 -1.17
C SER A 2 47.26 -48.53 -1.72
N PHE A 3 47.12 -47.26 -1.36
CA PHE A 3 46.06 -46.36 -1.87
C PHE A 3 46.03 -46.26 -3.40
N LEU A 4 47.12 -46.64 -4.06
CA LEU A 4 47.28 -46.70 -5.50
C LEU A 4 46.56 -47.89 -6.16
N ASP A 5 46.28 -48.98 -5.43
CA ASP A 5 45.63 -50.18 -5.99
C ASP A 5 44.11 -50.02 -6.10
N LEU A 6 43.51 -49.24 -5.20
CA LEU A 6 42.08 -48.92 -5.22
C LEU A 6 41.68 -48.05 -6.42
N HIS A 7 42.65 -47.43 -7.10
CA HIS A 7 42.44 -46.65 -8.32
C HIS A 7 42.39 -47.52 -9.58
N ARG A 8 42.53 -48.86 -9.53
CA ARG A 8 42.50 -49.69 -10.76
C ARG A 8 41.13 -50.22 -11.17
N LEU A 9 40.10 -50.06 -10.32
CA LEU A 9 38.73 -50.40 -10.67
C LEU A 9 38.10 -49.25 -11.47
N PRO A 10 37.54 -49.48 -12.67
CA PRO A 10 37.05 -48.41 -13.54
C PRO A 10 36.00 -47.54 -12.85
N GLY A 11 35.11 -48.13 -12.04
CA GLY A 11 34.11 -47.39 -11.27
C GLY A 11 34.71 -46.48 -10.19
N ARG A 12 35.79 -46.90 -9.53
CA ARG A 12 36.42 -46.10 -8.46
C ARG A 12 37.19 -44.91 -9.00
N ARG A 13 37.81 -45.03 -10.19
CA ARG A 13 38.40 -43.89 -10.91
C ARG A 13 37.36 -42.87 -11.33
N ILE A 14 36.20 -43.33 -11.81
CA ILE A 14 35.11 -42.44 -12.23
C ILE A 14 34.56 -41.67 -11.03
N ILE A 15 34.31 -42.35 -9.91
CA ILE A 15 33.83 -41.70 -8.67
C ILE A 15 34.87 -40.68 -8.18
N LEU A 16 36.15 -41.04 -8.16
CA LEU A 16 37.20 -40.12 -7.71
C LEU A 16 37.38 -38.92 -8.66
N ALA A 17 37.29 -39.14 -9.98
CA ALA A 17 37.28 -38.05 -10.95
C ALA A 17 36.07 -37.13 -10.76
N LEU A 18 34.88 -37.69 -10.53
CA LEU A 18 33.66 -36.94 -10.27
C LEU A 18 33.76 -36.14 -8.97
N GLU A 19 34.32 -36.73 -7.92
CA GLU A 19 34.55 -36.09 -6.62
C GLU A 19 35.51 -34.90 -6.77
N VAL A 20 36.62 -35.07 -7.48
CA VAL A 20 37.58 -33.97 -7.75
C VAL A 20 36.92 -32.86 -8.57
N VAL A 21 36.15 -33.21 -9.60
CA VAL A 21 35.40 -32.23 -10.40
C VAL A 21 34.39 -31.47 -9.54
N LEU A 22 33.65 -32.17 -8.68
CA LEU A 22 32.67 -31.56 -7.79
C LEU A 22 33.34 -30.60 -6.80
N VAL A 23 34.47 -30.98 -6.20
CA VAL A 23 35.25 -30.13 -5.30
C VAL A 23 35.77 -28.89 -6.02
N LEU A 24 36.29 -29.03 -7.25
CA LEU A 24 36.77 -27.90 -8.05
C LEU A 24 35.64 -26.93 -8.42
N VAL A 25 34.46 -27.45 -8.79
CA VAL A 25 33.27 -26.62 -9.05
C VAL A 25 32.87 -25.87 -7.79
N LEU A 26 32.79 -26.55 -6.64
CA LEU A 26 32.43 -25.93 -5.37
C LEU A 26 33.41 -24.83 -4.96
N ALA A 27 34.72 -25.08 -5.11
CA ALA A 27 35.76 -24.11 -4.84
C ALA A 27 35.66 -22.88 -5.75
N GLY A 28 35.37 -23.08 -7.05
CA GLY A 28 35.12 -22.00 -8.00
C GLY A 28 33.90 -21.16 -7.64
N GLN A 29 32.80 -21.80 -7.21
CA GLN A 29 31.60 -21.08 -6.75
C GLN A 29 31.86 -20.28 -5.47
N ALA A 30 32.59 -20.86 -4.51
CA ALA A 30 32.97 -20.16 -3.29
C ALA A 30 33.83 -18.93 -3.58
N ALA A 31 34.84 -19.06 -4.46
CA ALA A 31 35.66 -17.93 -4.90
C ALA A 31 34.83 -16.84 -5.60
N ARG A 32 33.89 -17.24 -6.47
CA ARG A 32 32.96 -16.32 -7.14
C ARG A 32 32.07 -15.58 -6.14
N LEU A 33 31.56 -16.28 -5.12
CA LEU A 33 30.74 -15.68 -4.06
C LEU A 33 31.55 -14.65 -3.27
N VAL A 34 32.76 -15.01 -2.84
CA VAL A 34 33.68 -14.08 -2.16
C VAL A 34 33.95 -12.85 -3.03
N TRP A 35 34.20 -13.06 -4.32
CA TRP A 35 34.42 -11.96 -5.27
C TRP A 35 33.19 -11.05 -5.42
N THR A 36 31.99 -11.59 -5.34
CA THR A 36 30.75 -10.80 -5.46
C THR A 36 30.59 -9.81 -4.30
N PHE A 37 31.06 -10.17 -3.09
CA PHE A 37 31.07 -9.26 -1.94
C PHE A 37 32.28 -8.32 -1.92
N ALA A 38 33.43 -8.77 -2.44
CA ALA A 38 34.66 -7.97 -2.44
C ALA A 38 34.76 -6.99 -3.62
N ALA A 39 34.10 -7.28 -4.74
CA ALA A 39 34.16 -6.43 -5.92
C ALA A 39 33.45 -5.09 -5.63
N PRO A 40 34.12 -3.95 -5.89
CA PRO A 40 33.51 -2.65 -5.72
C PRO A 40 32.29 -2.52 -6.63
N VAL A 41 31.16 -2.08 -6.06
CA VAL A 41 29.94 -1.82 -6.82
C VAL A 41 30.24 -0.76 -7.89
N SER A 42 29.98 -1.11 -9.16
CA SER A 42 30.08 -0.14 -10.25
C SER A 42 29.15 1.02 -9.98
N ALA A 43 29.66 2.25 -10.11
CA ALA A 43 28.88 3.45 -9.89
C ALA A 43 27.62 3.42 -10.76
N VAL A 44 26.46 3.50 -10.11
CA VAL A 44 25.18 3.70 -10.80
C VAL A 44 25.30 5.02 -11.57
N SER A 45 25.26 4.93 -12.89
CA SER A 45 25.25 6.12 -13.75
C SER A 45 23.99 6.92 -13.47
N THR A 46 24.13 8.11 -12.90
CA THR A 46 23.00 9.03 -12.74
C THR A 46 22.51 9.44 -14.11
N PRO A 47 21.22 9.30 -14.42
CA PRO A 47 20.69 9.72 -15.72
C PRO A 47 21.00 11.20 -15.93
N ALA A 48 21.53 11.53 -17.11
CA ALA A 48 21.80 12.90 -17.50
C ALA A 48 20.51 13.72 -17.38
N LYS A 49 20.56 14.80 -16.59
CA LYS A 49 19.40 15.68 -16.37
C LYS A 49 19.16 16.48 -17.65
N SER A 50 18.27 15.98 -18.51
CA SER A 50 17.79 16.74 -19.67
C SER A 50 17.18 18.07 -19.21
N PRO A 51 17.39 19.18 -19.92
CA PRO A 51 16.72 20.45 -19.64
C PRO A 51 15.21 20.23 -19.69
N ARG A 52 14.55 20.33 -18.53
CA ARG A 52 13.10 20.21 -18.43
C ARG A 52 12.50 21.58 -18.73
N PRO A 53 11.49 21.70 -19.62
CA PRO A 53 10.76 22.94 -19.79
C PRO A 53 10.15 23.38 -18.45
N PRO A 54 9.97 24.69 -18.22
CA PRO A 54 9.36 25.19 -17.00
C PRO A 54 7.99 24.53 -16.82
N VAL A 55 7.79 23.94 -15.65
CA VAL A 55 6.53 23.26 -15.30
C VAL A 55 5.49 24.32 -15.00
N ASP A 56 4.37 24.28 -15.71
CA ASP A 56 3.23 25.16 -15.46
C ASP A 56 2.47 24.70 -14.21
N LEU A 57 2.65 25.44 -13.11
CA LEU A 57 2.00 25.16 -11.83
C LEU A 57 0.54 25.66 -11.77
N SER A 58 0.06 26.39 -12.80
CA SER A 58 -1.32 26.87 -12.84
C SER A 58 -2.35 25.72 -12.90
N VAL A 59 -1.94 24.55 -13.41
CA VAL A 59 -2.76 23.33 -13.42
C VAL A 59 -3.11 22.86 -12.01
N LEU A 60 -2.22 23.06 -11.04
CA LEU A 60 -2.46 22.69 -9.63
C LEU A 60 -3.46 23.63 -8.96
N ALA A 61 -3.50 24.90 -9.37
CA ALA A 61 -4.48 25.87 -8.87
C ALA A 61 -5.89 25.62 -9.44
N ARG A 62 -6.02 24.88 -10.55
CA ARG A 62 -7.31 24.53 -11.16
C ARG A 62 -7.98 23.32 -10.49
N PHE A 63 -7.19 22.44 -9.88
CA PHE A 63 -7.66 21.26 -9.17
C PHE A 63 -7.44 21.41 -7.67
N ASP A 64 -8.42 21.99 -6.99
CA ASP A 64 -8.48 21.95 -5.53
C ASP A 64 -8.98 20.57 -5.07
N ALA A 65 -8.06 19.61 -5.00
CA ALA A 65 -8.34 18.24 -4.55
C ALA A 65 -8.66 18.16 -3.04
N PHE A 66 -8.48 19.26 -2.29
CA PHE A 66 -8.64 19.31 -0.84
C PHE A 66 -9.71 20.30 -0.38
N GLY A 67 -10.47 20.91 -1.31
CA GLY A 67 -11.59 21.80 -1.00
C GLY A 67 -11.24 23.05 -0.18
N ALA A 68 -9.97 23.43 -0.09
CA ALA A 68 -9.51 24.49 0.80
C ALA A 68 -10.00 25.89 0.35
N ALA A 69 -10.36 26.07 -0.93
CA ALA A 69 -10.97 27.31 -1.44
C ALA A 69 -12.48 27.41 -1.19
N ARG A 70 -13.06 26.47 -0.43
CA ARG A 70 -14.34 26.62 0.27
C ARG A 70 -14.19 26.17 1.72
N GLY A 71 -13.33 26.89 2.44
CA GLY A 71 -13.53 27.15 3.87
C GLY A 71 -14.80 27.96 4.15
N ALA A 72 -15.93 27.59 3.55
CA ALA A 72 -17.21 27.73 4.21
C ALA A 72 -17.37 26.40 4.93
N GLY A 73 -17.24 26.41 6.26
CA GLY A 73 -17.42 25.22 7.08
C GLY A 73 -18.54 24.40 6.49
N GLY A 74 -18.18 23.23 5.94
CA GLY A 74 -19.16 22.27 5.45
C GLY A 74 -20.06 22.08 6.63
N SER A 75 -21.29 22.62 6.52
CA SER A 75 -22.23 22.78 7.62
C SER A 75 -22.19 21.47 8.36
N ALA A 76 -21.51 21.46 9.52
CA ALA A 76 -21.54 20.31 10.39
C ALA A 76 -23.03 20.03 10.50
N ILE A 77 -23.45 18.82 10.11
CA ILE A 77 -24.88 18.57 10.08
C ILE A 77 -25.29 18.56 11.54
N GLU A 78 -25.74 19.72 12.02
CA GLU A 78 -25.91 19.96 13.45
C GLU A 78 -26.94 18.97 13.96
N GLY A 79 -26.62 18.35 15.10
CA GLY A 79 -27.44 17.30 15.69
C GLY A 79 -27.17 15.89 15.20
N PHE A 80 -26.24 15.65 14.26
CA PHE A 80 -25.79 14.29 13.95
C PHE A 80 -24.51 13.93 14.68
N ARG A 81 -24.42 12.69 15.18
CA ARG A 81 -23.24 12.17 15.86
C ARG A 81 -22.87 10.80 15.33
N LEU A 82 -21.59 10.63 14.98
CA LEU A 82 -21.02 9.36 14.56
C LEU A 82 -20.56 8.54 15.78
N PHE A 83 -21.00 7.29 15.85
CA PHE A 83 -20.66 6.35 16.93
C PHE A 83 -19.83 5.16 16.45
N GLY A 84 -19.90 4.81 15.17
CA GLY A 84 -19.13 3.71 14.63
C GLY A 84 -19.15 3.69 13.11
N VAL A 85 -18.09 3.14 12.53
CA VAL A 85 -17.98 2.90 11.09
C VAL A 85 -17.51 1.47 10.86
N ARG A 86 -18.02 0.85 9.80
CA ARG A 86 -17.53 -0.41 9.28
C ARG A 86 -17.29 -0.27 7.80
N THR A 87 -16.02 -0.19 7.43
CA THR A 87 -15.59 -0.16 6.03
C THR A 87 -15.68 -1.56 5.41
N GLY A 88 -16.23 -1.65 4.20
CA GLY A 88 -16.30 -2.89 3.43
C GLY A 88 -17.45 -3.82 3.80
N GLY A 89 -17.82 -4.68 2.83
CA GLY A 89 -18.99 -5.57 2.88
C GLY A 89 -19.80 -5.50 1.58
N VAL A 90 -20.80 -6.37 1.45
CA VAL A 90 -21.79 -6.30 0.36
C VAL A 90 -22.59 -5.01 0.55
N GLY A 91 -22.32 -3.98 -0.26
CA GLY A 91 -22.96 -2.66 -0.14
C GLY A 91 -22.07 -1.49 0.29
N GLY A 92 -20.74 -1.64 0.33
CA GLY A 92 -19.81 -0.50 0.44
C GLY A 92 -19.53 0.02 1.86
N GLY A 93 -20.18 -0.53 2.89
CA GLY A 93 -19.94 -0.23 4.30
C GLY A 93 -21.20 0.26 5.03
N SER A 94 -21.10 0.42 6.35
CA SER A 94 -22.18 0.95 7.18
C SER A 94 -21.66 1.85 8.29
N ALA A 95 -22.50 2.76 8.76
CA ALA A 95 -22.19 3.70 9.84
C ALA A 95 -23.29 3.74 10.88
N ILE A 96 -22.91 3.84 12.15
CA ILE A 96 -23.83 4.03 13.27
C ILE A 96 -23.89 5.53 13.57
N ILE A 97 -25.05 6.12 13.30
CA ILE A 97 -25.28 7.55 13.39
C ILE A 97 -26.49 7.78 14.29
N ALA A 98 -26.39 8.74 15.22
CA ALA A 98 -27.56 9.29 15.88
C ALA A 98 -27.97 10.59 15.19
N GLY A 99 -29.27 10.75 14.94
CA GLY A 99 -29.86 11.99 14.49
C GLY A 99 -30.10 12.98 15.65
N PRO A 100 -30.74 14.12 15.35
CA PRO A 100 -31.10 15.14 16.34
C PRO A 100 -32.06 14.61 17.43
N ASP A 101 -32.76 13.52 17.14
CA ASP A 101 -33.62 12.78 18.06
C ASP A 101 -32.84 11.94 19.09
N GLY A 102 -31.52 11.81 18.92
CA GLY A 102 -30.63 11.05 19.79
C GLY A 102 -30.72 9.53 19.58
N VAL A 103 -31.52 9.05 18.64
CA VAL A 103 -31.70 7.62 18.37
C VAL A 103 -30.57 7.12 17.48
N GLN A 104 -29.74 6.20 17.99
CA GLN A 104 -28.70 5.56 17.19
C GLN A 104 -29.28 4.48 16.29
N LYS A 105 -28.94 4.54 14.99
CA LYS A 105 -29.25 3.50 14.00
C LYS A 105 -28.05 3.26 13.11
N SER A 106 -27.99 2.05 12.54
CA SER A 106 -26.99 1.68 11.53
C SER A 106 -27.56 1.94 10.15
N TYR A 107 -26.82 2.68 9.32
CA TYR A 107 -27.19 3.02 7.95
C TYR A 107 -26.15 2.48 6.98
N ALA A 108 -26.60 1.91 5.86
CA ALA A 108 -25.73 1.48 4.76
C ALA A 108 -25.45 2.63 3.78
N VAL A 109 -24.38 2.52 2.99
CA VAL A 109 -24.10 3.49 1.92
C VAL A 109 -25.28 3.56 0.95
N GLY A 110 -25.77 4.77 0.70
CA GLY A 110 -26.95 5.08 -0.11
C GLY A 110 -28.26 5.19 0.69
N GLU A 111 -28.27 4.80 1.97
CA GLU A 111 -29.46 4.86 2.82
C GLU A 111 -29.74 6.30 3.31
N ALA A 112 -31.03 6.63 3.48
CA ALA A 112 -31.46 7.89 4.04
C ALA A 112 -31.31 7.88 5.57
N VAL A 113 -30.49 8.79 6.09
CA VAL A 113 -30.25 8.95 7.54
C VAL A 113 -31.35 9.83 8.15
N ALA A 114 -31.79 10.85 7.41
CA ALA A 114 -32.87 11.76 7.77
C ALA A 114 -33.49 12.39 6.49
N ASP A 115 -34.49 13.25 6.66
CA ASP A 115 -35.15 13.92 5.53
C ASP A 115 -34.15 14.69 4.65
N GLY A 116 -33.96 14.19 3.43
CA GLY A 116 -33.04 14.76 2.44
C GLY A 116 -31.55 14.57 2.76
N VAL A 117 -31.18 13.75 3.75
CA VAL A 117 -29.79 13.41 4.09
C VAL A 117 -29.54 11.93 3.84
N THR A 118 -28.57 11.61 2.98
CA THR A 118 -28.19 10.22 2.69
C THR A 118 -26.73 9.95 3.04
N LEU A 119 -26.41 8.70 3.37
CA LEU A 119 -25.03 8.27 3.56
C LEU A 119 -24.34 8.10 2.21
N ALA A 120 -23.42 9.00 1.88
CA ALA A 120 -22.75 9.01 0.58
C ALA A 120 -21.55 8.06 0.53
N SER A 121 -20.73 8.04 1.58
CA SER A 121 -19.58 7.14 1.68
C SER A 121 -19.17 6.92 3.15
N VAL A 122 -18.46 5.81 3.39
CA VAL A 122 -17.92 5.45 4.72
C VAL A 122 -16.41 5.28 4.61
N ALA A 123 -15.66 6.08 5.37
CA ALA A 123 -14.22 5.96 5.52
C ALA A 123 -13.87 5.30 6.87
N ALA A 124 -12.58 5.13 7.14
CA ALA A 124 -12.10 4.45 8.35
C ALA A 124 -12.31 5.29 9.64
N ASP A 125 -12.35 6.61 9.51
CA ASP A 125 -12.35 7.59 10.61
C ASP A 125 -13.48 8.63 10.50
N HIS A 126 -14.20 8.65 9.37
CA HIS A 126 -15.28 9.59 9.12
C HIS A 126 -16.32 9.02 8.14
N VAL A 127 -17.44 9.72 7.99
CA VAL A 127 -18.44 9.43 6.97
C VAL A 127 -18.78 10.68 6.17
N GLU A 128 -19.11 10.50 4.89
CA GLU A 128 -19.66 11.58 4.07
C GLU A 128 -21.17 11.44 3.99
N LEU A 129 -21.86 12.53 4.32
CA LEU A 129 -23.30 12.66 4.20
C LEU A 129 -23.61 13.59 3.02
N SER A 130 -24.63 13.26 2.25
CA SER A 130 -25.10 14.07 1.12
C SER A 130 -26.46 14.67 1.45
N ARG A 131 -26.61 15.99 1.30
CA ARG A 131 -27.87 16.71 1.41
C ARG A 131 -28.10 17.52 0.14
N GLY A 132 -29.10 17.14 -0.66
CA GLY A 132 -29.42 17.85 -1.90
C GLY A 132 -28.25 17.97 -2.89
N GLY A 133 -27.32 17.01 -2.88
CA GLY A 133 -26.11 17.01 -3.72
C GLY A 133 -24.90 17.72 -3.11
N ALA A 134 -25.05 18.45 -2.01
CA ALA A 134 -23.93 18.96 -1.22
C ALA A 134 -23.40 17.87 -0.29
N ARG A 135 -22.08 17.70 -0.21
CA ARG A 135 -21.43 16.74 0.69
C ARG A 135 -20.94 17.42 1.96
N ALA A 136 -21.14 16.78 3.10
CA ALA A 136 -20.62 17.19 4.39
C ALA A 136 -19.95 16.00 5.09
N THR A 137 -18.84 16.27 5.77
CA THR A 137 -18.09 15.26 6.50
C THR A 137 -18.55 15.24 7.96
N LEU A 138 -18.84 14.04 8.48
CA LEU A 138 -19.13 13.82 9.90
C LEU A 138 -18.04 12.92 10.49
N SER A 139 -17.34 13.44 11.49
CA SER A 139 -16.25 12.75 12.20
C SER A 139 -16.70 12.30 13.59
N PHE A 140 -15.91 11.44 14.21
CA PHE A 140 -16.11 11.06 15.61
C PHE A 140 -15.99 12.29 16.53
N PRO A 141 -16.75 12.33 17.64
CA PRO A 141 -16.57 13.35 18.65
C PRO A 141 -15.16 13.26 19.27
N GLU A 142 -14.51 14.40 19.45
CA GLU A 142 -13.26 14.48 20.22
C GLU A 142 -13.50 14.06 21.69
N PRO A 143 -12.56 13.34 22.31
CA PRO A 143 -12.67 12.84 23.69
C PRO A 143 -12.58 13.94 24.75
#